data_AF-A0A947VXN8-F1
#
_entry.id   AF-A0A947VXN8-F1
#
_cell.length_a   1.000
_cell.length_b   1.000
_cell.length_c   1.000
_cell.angle_alpha   90.00
_cell.angle_beta   90.00
_cell.angle_gamma   90.00
#
_symmetry.space_group_name_H-M   'P 1'
#
loop_
_entity.id
_entity.type
_entity.pdbx_description
1 polymer ?
#
loop_
_entity_poly.entity_id
_entity_poly.type
_entity_poly.pdbx_seq_one_letter_code
_entity_poly.pdbx_strand_id
1 'polypeptide(L)'
;MTNLIFEPANSDTEFFEKALDDLVFSIKEILSEYDECRIGLAGGKTPKKLYTLLAKEKLPWEKIRIIQIDERYVLSDDPSSNLKMLRDTLLKQVPIPPENIITFDTSLPMQSAAKEMSRKMIALSHHRFPIIDIIVLGAGADGHIASLFEDTDSLSCPYYACAEVIEGVEIPERLTLSLITLKSSKRALLLLKGAEKKPVLSALKGEIKEPKITALKELAEKMPIKVHYFF
;
A
#
# COMPACT_ATOMS: atom_id res chain seq x y z
N MET A 1 10.00 11.98 -17.33
CA MET A 1 10.21 12.71 -16.07
C MET A 1 9.65 11.85 -14.96
N THR A 2 10.45 11.47 -13.97
CA THR A 2 10.01 10.62 -12.86
C THR A 2 9.24 11.47 -11.86
N ASN A 3 8.04 11.05 -11.46
CA ASN A 3 7.23 11.78 -10.46
C ASN A 3 7.66 11.46 -9.01
N LEU A 4 8.97 11.35 -8.77
CA LEU A 4 9.53 10.99 -7.47
C LEU A 4 9.90 12.26 -6.68
N ILE A 5 9.42 12.33 -5.44
CA ILE A 5 9.77 13.40 -4.48
C ILE A 5 10.49 12.73 -3.30
N PHE A 6 11.74 13.09 -3.05
CA PHE A 6 12.56 12.45 -2.02
C PHE A 6 12.56 13.25 -0.71
N GLU A 7 12.12 12.63 0.38
CA GLU A 7 11.98 13.23 1.70
C GLU A 7 12.89 12.54 2.73
N PRO A 8 14.15 12.99 2.90
CA PRO A 8 15.02 12.48 3.95
C PRO A 8 14.53 12.90 5.34
N ALA A 9 14.80 12.05 6.33
CA ALA A 9 14.71 12.39 7.74
C ALA A 9 16.05 12.14 8.45
N ASN A 10 16.30 12.86 9.55
CA ASN A 10 17.52 12.77 10.35
C ASN A 10 17.34 11.91 11.61
N SER A 11 16.11 11.49 11.91
CA SER A 11 15.80 10.62 13.04
C SER A 11 14.59 9.72 12.76
N ASP A 12 14.43 8.68 13.59
CA ASP A 12 13.27 7.80 13.57
C ASP A 12 11.96 8.57 13.80
N THR A 13 11.97 9.53 14.72
CA THR A 13 10.84 10.39 15.04
C THR A 13 10.47 11.27 13.84
N GLU A 14 11.44 12.01 13.31
CA GLU A 14 11.22 12.91 12.16
C GLU A 14 10.70 12.15 10.93
N PHE A 15 11.18 10.92 10.71
CA PHE A 15 10.70 10.06 9.62
C PHE A 15 9.19 9.81 9.70
N PHE A 16 8.70 9.44 10.88
CA PHE A 16 7.28 9.15 11.07
C PHE A 16 6.43 10.40 11.15
N GLU A 17 6.94 11.50 11.72
CA GLU A 17 6.25 12.80 11.73
C GLU A 17 6.00 13.30 10.32
N LYS A 18 7.04 13.37 9.47
CA LYS A 18 6.90 13.79 8.06
C LYS A 18 5.92 12.91 7.29
N ALA A 19 6.04 11.58 7.42
CA ALA A 19 5.17 10.65 6.71
C ALA A 19 3.70 10.76 7.18
N LEU A 20 3.48 11.00 8.47
CA LEU A 20 2.15 11.21 9.03
C LEU A 20 1.55 12.53 8.55
N ASP A 21 2.31 13.62 8.63
CA ASP A 21 1.88 14.94 8.19
C ASP A 21 1.47 14.92 6.72
N ASP A 22 2.26 14.30 5.85
CA ASP A 22 1.95 14.18 4.43
C ASP A 22 0.73 13.30 4.14
N LEU A 23 0.53 12.23 4.92
CA LEU A 23 -0.66 11.40 4.81
C LEU A 23 -1.90 12.17 5.25
N VAL A 24 -1.86 12.82 6.41
CA VAL A 24 -2.97 13.62 6.96
C VAL A 24 -3.30 14.80 6.06
N PHE A 25 -2.28 15.50 5.54
CA PHE A 25 -2.46 16.57 4.57
C PHE A 25 -3.16 16.06 3.32
N SER A 26 -2.69 14.94 2.75
CA SER A 26 -3.29 14.35 1.55
C SER A 26 -4.74 13.92 1.80
N ILE A 27 -5.06 13.34 2.96
CA ILE A 27 -6.44 12.98 3.31
C ILE A 27 -7.33 14.22 3.34
N LYS A 28 -6.88 15.29 4.02
CA LYS A 28 -7.64 16.55 4.12
C LYS A 28 -7.84 17.22 2.77
N GLU A 29 -6.84 17.18 1.89
CA GLU A 29 -6.93 17.71 0.54
C GLU A 29 -7.91 16.92 -0.33
N ILE A 30 -7.94 15.58 -0.23
CA ILE A 30 -8.96 14.80 -0.94
C ILE A 30 -10.36 15.14 -0.42
N LEU A 31 -10.53 15.26 0.89
CA LEU A 31 -11.82 15.54 1.51
C LEU A 31 -12.30 16.99 1.36
N SER A 32 -11.46 17.91 0.86
CA SER A 32 -11.91 19.24 0.45
C SER A 32 -12.49 19.26 -0.96
N GLU A 33 -12.16 18.26 -1.79
CA GLU A 33 -12.63 18.11 -3.18
C GLU A 33 -13.74 17.04 -3.32
N TYR A 34 -13.74 16.02 -2.47
CA TYR A 34 -14.60 14.84 -2.58
C TYR A 34 -15.24 14.48 -1.23
N ASP A 35 -16.41 13.83 -1.27
CA ASP A 35 -17.11 13.37 -0.07
C ASP A 35 -16.45 12.17 0.62
N GLU A 36 -15.53 11.49 -0.05
CA GLU A 36 -14.83 10.30 0.43
C GLU A 36 -13.35 10.30 0.01
N CYS A 37 -12.48 9.87 0.92
CA CYS A 37 -11.07 9.58 0.65
C CYS A 37 -10.78 8.07 0.76
N ARG A 38 -10.25 7.48 -0.32
CA ARG A 38 -9.92 6.06 -0.44
C ARG A 38 -8.42 5.86 -0.28
N ILE A 39 -8.01 5.08 0.73
CA ILE A 39 -6.61 4.89 1.09
C ILE A 39 -6.23 3.41 0.98
N GLY A 40 -5.27 3.10 0.13
CA GLY A 40 -4.65 1.77 0.01
C GLY A 40 -3.55 1.58 1.05
N LEU A 41 -3.64 0.56 1.91
CA LEU A 41 -2.67 0.28 2.95
C LEU A 41 -1.95 -1.06 2.73
N ALA A 42 -0.63 -1.02 2.85
CA ALA A 42 0.28 -2.16 2.78
C ALA A 42 0.51 -2.83 4.14
N GLY A 43 0.99 -4.07 4.10
CA GLY A 43 1.61 -4.73 5.25
C GLY A 43 2.96 -4.14 5.68
N GLY A 44 3.55 -4.73 6.73
CA GLY A 44 4.96 -4.53 7.10
C GLY A 44 5.22 -3.71 8.37
N LYS A 45 6.46 -3.78 8.87
CA LYS A 45 6.86 -3.19 10.17
C LYS A 45 6.84 -1.66 10.16
N THR A 46 7.28 -1.02 9.08
CA THR A 46 7.31 0.45 8.97
C THR A 46 5.90 1.02 8.83
N PRO A 47 5.03 0.55 7.91
CA PRO A 47 3.64 1.01 7.85
C PRO A 47 2.87 0.79 9.15
N LYS A 48 3.08 -0.35 9.83
CA LYS A 48 2.48 -0.64 11.15
C LYS A 48 2.65 0.52 12.14
N LYS A 49 3.85 1.10 12.27
CA LYS A 49 4.09 2.21 13.19
C LYS A 49 3.43 3.50 12.73
N LEU A 50 3.40 3.78 11.42
CA LEU A 50 2.66 4.92 10.87
C LEU A 50 1.15 4.81 11.16
N TYR A 51 0.57 3.62 11.04
CA TYR A 51 -0.85 3.40 11.27
C TYR A 51 -1.26 3.59 12.73
N THR A 52 -0.42 3.15 13.68
CA THR A 52 -0.62 3.45 15.10
C THR A 52 -0.60 4.95 15.40
N LEU A 53 0.17 5.74 14.64
CA LEU A 53 0.18 7.21 14.78
C LEU A 53 -1.05 7.82 14.12
N LEU A 54 -1.40 7.39 12.89
CA LEU A 54 -2.59 7.83 12.18
C LEU A 54 -3.87 7.58 12.98
N ALA A 55 -3.96 6.48 13.72
CA ALA A 55 -5.10 6.17 14.59
C ALA A 55 -5.35 7.21 15.69
N LYS A 56 -4.34 8.03 16.04
CA LYS A 56 -4.46 9.09 17.04
C LYS A 56 -4.94 10.42 16.44
N GLU A 57 -4.96 10.53 15.12
CA GLU A 57 -5.38 11.73 14.42
C GLU A 57 -6.91 11.88 14.43
N LYS A 58 -7.35 13.14 14.53
CA LYS A 58 -8.77 13.49 14.44
C LYS A 58 -9.17 13.65 12.98
N LEU A 59 -9.58 12.55 12.36
CA LEU A 59 -10.03 12.49 10.98
C LEU A 59 -11.52 12.10 10.89
N PRO A 60 -12.25 12.53 9.85
CA PRO A 60 -13.64 12.12 9.61
C PRO A 60 -13.68 10.69 9.05
N TRP A 61 -13.51 9.70 9.94
CA TRP A 61 -13.39 8.28 9.58
C TRP A 61 -14.59 7.71 8.82
N GLU A 62 -15.77 8.30 8.98
CA GLU A 62 -16.97 7.99 8.20
C GLU A 62 -16.84 8.32 6.71
N LYS A 63 -15.94 9.25 6.36
CA LYS A 63 -15.60 9.63 4.98
C LYS A 63 -14.33 8.96 4.45
N ILE A 64 -13.71 8.08 5.25
CA ILE A 64 -12.47 7.41 4.86
C ILE A 64 -12.76 5.95 4.58
N ARG A 65 -12.35 5.48 3.39
CA ARG A 65 -12.36 4.07 3.01
C ARG A 65 -10.95 3.51 3.02
N ILE A 66 -10.74 2.41 3.73
CA ILE A 66 -9.46 1.71 3.82
C ILE A 66 -9.51 0.49 2.91
N ILE A 67 -8.53 0.36 2.03
CA ILE A 67 -8.39 -0.73 1.08
C ILE A 67 -7.09 -1.46 1.39
N GLN A 68 -7.18 -2.75 1.68
CA GLN A 68 -6.00 -3.60 1.80
C GLN A 68 -5.40 -3.84 0.42
N ILE A 69 -4.13 -3.49 0.20
CA ILE A 69 -3.51 -3.63 -1.12
C ILE A 69 -2.88 -5.01 -1.36
N ASP A 70 -2.52 -5.72 -0.29
CA ASP A 70 -1.94 -7.06 -0.36
C ASP A 70 -2.22 -7.87 0.91
N GLU A 71 -2.14 -9.19 0.79
CA GLU A 71 -2.31 -10.12 1.88
C GLU A 71 -1.47 -11.38 1.68
N ARG A 72 -1.02 -11.94 2.80
CA ARG A 72 -0.48 -13.28 2.95
C ARG A 72 -1.71 -14.19 2.99
N TYR A 73 -1.81 -15.19 2.12
CA TYR A 73 -2.98 -16.07 2.12
C TYR A 73 -2.92 -17.03 3.32
N VAL A 74 -3.32 -16.50 4.47
CA VAL A 74 -3.38 -17.17 5.77
C VAL A 74 -4.70 -16.78 6.46
N LEU A 75 -5.03 -17.45 7.56
CA LEU A 75 -6.22 -17.10 8.34
C LEU A 75 -6.14 -15.65 8.85
N SER A 76 -7.30 -15.00 8.95
CA SER A 76 -7.37 -13.55 9.25
C SER A 76 -6.91 -13.14 10.66
N ASP A 77 -6.64 -14.10 11.54
CA ASP A 77 -6.08 -13.96 12.89
C ASP A 77 -4.63 -14.45 13.01
N ASP A 78 -4.05 -14.98 11.92
CA ASP A 78 -2.65 -15.37 11.86
C ASP A 78 -1.72 -14.16 12.09
N PRO A 79 -0.65 -14.29 12.89
CA PRO A 79 0.30 -13.20 13.14
C PRO A 79 0.91 -12.56 11.87
N SER A 80 0.92 -13.30 10.77
CA SER A 80 1.46 -12.90 9.47
C SER A 80 0.45 -12.18 8.57
N SER A 81 -0.84 -12.15 8.94
CA SER A 81 -1.88 -11.45 8.19
C SER A 81 -1.68 -9.94 8.26
N ASN A 82 -1.66 -9.31 7.09
CA ASN A 82 -1.70 -7.86 6.94
C ASN A 82 -3.03 -7.31 7.48
N LEU A 83 -4.16 -7.98 7.25
CA LEU A 83 -5.46 -7.61 7.80
C LEU A 83 -5.44 -7.62 9.32
N LYS A 84 -4.86 -8.63 9.95
CA LYS A 84 -4.68 -8.64 11.41
C LYS A 84 -3.87 -7.44 11.88
N MET A 85 -2.75 -7.15 11.21
CA MET A 85 -1.90 -5.99 11.52
C MET A 85 -2.67 -4.67 11.40
N LEU A 86 -3.40 -4.45 10.31
CA LEU A 86 -4.24 -3.27 10.10
C LEU A 86 -5.33 -3.16 11.17
N ARG A 87 -5.97 -4.29 11.51
CA ARG A 87 -7.02 -4.37 12.52
C ARG A 87 -6.51 -3.93 13.89
N ASP A 88 -5.36 -4.44 14.31
CA ASP A 88 -4.81 -4.18 15.64
C ASP A 88 -4.23 -2.77 15.77
N THR A 89 -3.68 -2.20 14.68
CA THR A 89 -3.01 -0.89 14.71
C THR A 89 -3.89 0.29 14.34
N LEU A 90 -4.89 0.09 13.50
CA LEU A 90 -5.74 1.17 12.98
C LEU A 90 -7.23 0.87 13.15
N LEU A 91 -7.73 -0.21 12.54
CA LEU A 91 -9.17 -0.35 12.31
C LEU A 91 -9.99 -0.51 13.61
N LYS A 92 -9.42 -1.10 14.66
CA LYS A 92 -10.06 -1.17 16.00
C LYS A 92 -9.90 0.10 16.83
N GLN A 93 -9.01 1.00 16.43
CA GLN A 93 -8.63 2.18 17.20
C GLN A 93 -9.42 3.42 16.79
N VAL A 94 -10.18 3.35 15.69
CA VAL A 94 -10.88 4.48 15.08
C VAL A 94 -12.33 4.11 14.73
N PRO A 95 -13.27 5.06 14.73
CA PRO A 95 -14.68 4.81 14.42
C PRO A 95 -14.94 4.72 12.91
N ILE A 96 -14.16 3.90 12.18
CA ILE A 96 -14.38 3.66 10.75
C ILE A 96 -15.56 2.70 10.55
N PRO A 97 -16.54 3.03 9.68
CA PRO A 97 -17.66 2.13 9.39
C PRO A 97 -17.16 0.81 8.76
N PRO A 98 -17.72 -0.36 9.12
CA PRO A 98 -17.30 -1.64 8.55
C PRO A 98 -17.38 -1.70 7.01
N GLU A 99 -18.38 -1.06 6.42
CA GLU A 99 -18.57 -0.94 4.97
C GLU A 99 -17.47 -0.14 4.28
N ASN A 100 -16.71 0.66 5.03
CA ASN A 100 -15.56 1.42 4.54
C ASN A 100 -14.25 0.62 4.63
N ILE A 101 -14.28 -0.64 5.08
CA ILE A 101 -13.12 -1.53 5.15
C ILE A 101 -13.21 -2.55 4.00
N ILE A 102 -12.30 -2.43 3.03
CA ILE A 102 -12.25 -3.28 1.84
C ILE A 102 -11.03 -4.19 1.92
N THR A 103 -11.25 -5.47 2.16
CA THR A 103 -10.19 -6.45 2.41
C THR A 103 -10.34 -7.69 1.55
N PHE A 104 -9.26 -8.45 1.45
CA PHE A 104 -9.30 -9.81 0.92
C PHE A 104 -10.02 -10.73 1.91
N ASP A 105 -10.81 -11.68 1.39
CA ASP A 105 -11.42 -12.73 2.21
C ASP A 105 -10.60 -14.02 2.07
N THR A 106 -9.73 -14.28 3.03
CA THR A 106 -8.88 -15.48 3.04
C THR A 106 -9.60 -16.75 3.50
N SER A 107 -10.90 -16.67 3.81
CA SER A 107 -11.73 -17.87 4.02
C SER A 107 -12.18 -18.50 2.69
N LEU A 108 -12.17 -17.72 1.60
CA LEU A 108 -12.44 -18.22 0.26
C LEU A 108 -11.19 -18.85 -0.34
N PRO A 109 -11.33 -19.83 -1.26
CA PRO A 109 -10.21 -20.31 -2.06
C PRO A 109 -9.43 -19.15 -2.68
N MET A 110 -8.10 -19.22 -2.66
CA MET A 110 -7.20 -18.11 -3.01
C MET A 110 -7.59 -17.36 -4.29
N GLN A 111 -7.85 -18.08 -5.39
CA GLN A 111 -8.28 -17.46 -6.66
C GLN A 111 -9.67 -16.79 -6.57
N SER A 112 -10.57 -17.34 -5.76
CA SER A 112 -11.88 -16.73 -5.51
C SER A 112 -11.75 -15.45 -4.68
N ALA A 113 -10.84 -15.40 -3.70
CA ALA A 113 -10.55 -14.20 -2.92
C ALA A 113 -10.03 -13.05 -3.81
N ALA A 114 -9.11 -13.34 -4.73
CA ALA A 114 -8.63 -12.36 -5.72
C ALA A 114 -9.75 -11.88 -6.67
N LYS A 115 -10.61 -12.79 -7.13
CA LYS A 115 -11.77 -12.46 -7.97
C LYS A 115 -12.79 -11.59 -7.24
N GLU A 116 -13.03 -11.87 -5.96
CA GLU A 116 -13.92 -11.06 -5.13
C GLU A 116 -13.36 -9.65 -4.92
N MET A 117 -12.08 -9.52 -4.58
CA MET A 117 -11.42 -8.21 -4.49
C MET A 117 -11.51 -7.45 -5.81
N SER A 118 -11.30 -8.13 -6.95
CA SER A 118 -11.45 -7.52 -8.27
C SER A 118 -12.85 -6.94 -8.48
N ARG A 119 -13.91 -7.66 -8.06
CA ARG A 119 -15.30 -7.14 -8.13
C ARG A 119 -15.49 -5.90 -7.25
N LYS A 120 -14.91 -5.89 -6.05
CA LYS A 120 -14.94 -4.72 -5.15
C LYS A 120 -14.28 -3.50 -5.82
N MET A 121 -13.12 -3.69 -6.45
CA MET A 121 -12.42 -2.61 -7.17
C MET A 121 -13.19 -2.11 -8.40
N ILE A 122 -13.84 -3.01 -9.16
CA ILE A 122 -14.71 -2.63 -10.29
C ILE A 122 -15.90 -1.79 -9.80
N ALA A 123 -16.54 -2.17 -8.70
CA ALA A 123 -17.64 -1.39 -8.14
C ALA A 123 -17.17 0.03 -7.76
N LEU A 124 -16.02 0.15 -7.08
CA LEU A 124 -15.45 1.45 -6.71
C LEU A 124 -15.08 2.30 -7.93
N SER A 125 -14.58 1.69 -9.01
CA SER A 125 -14.18 2.40 -10.22
C SER A 125 -15.36 2.98 -11.00
N HIS A 126 -16.55 2.35 -10.92
CA HIS A 126 -17.79 2.91 -11.48
C HIS A 126 -18.27 4.14 -10.72
N HIS A 127 -17.97 4.26 -9.43
CA HIS A 127 -18.36 5.41 -8.63
C HIS A 127 -17.43 6.62 -8.83
N ARG A 128 -16.12 6.38 -8.85
CA ARG A 128 -15.11 7.44 -9.00
C ARG A 128 -13.78 6.88 -9.47
N PHE A 129 -13.15 7.63 -10.38
CA PHE A 129 -11.75 7.46 -10.76
C PHE A 129 -10.96 8.71 -10.32
N PRO A 130 -9.74 8.60 -9.77
CA PRO A 130 -8.96 7.38 -9.48
C PRO A 130 -9.65 6.42 -8.50
N ILE A 131 -9.34 5.12 -8.58
CA ILE A 131 -9.96 4.10 -7.70
C ILE A 131 -9.49 4.30 -6.26
N ILE A 132 -8.21 4.64 -6.09
CA ILE A 132 -7.55 4.89 -4.82
C ILE A 132 -7.01 6.32 -4.85
N ASP A 133 -7.19 7.09 -3.78
CA ASP A 133 -6.62 8.44 -3.73
C ASP A 133 -5.16 8.39 -3.30
N ILE A 134 -4.88 7.67 -2.22
CA ILE A 134 -3.57 7.63 -1.59
C ILE A 134 -3.20 6.18 -1.34
N ILE A 135 -2.02 5.74 -1.78
CA ILE A 135 -1.46 4.46 -1.36
C ILE A 135 -0.27 4.67 -0.40
N VAL A 136 -0.24 3.92 0.69
CA VAL A 136 0.90 3.83 1.59
C VAL A 136 1.63 2.53 1.30
N LEU A 137 2.87 2.64 0.84
CA LEU A 137 3.71 1.52 0.44
C LEU A 137 4.88 1.35 1.41
N GLY A 138 5.19 0.10 1.73
CA GLY A 138 6.56 -0.31 2.04
C GLY A 138 7.20 -0.95 0.81
N ALA A 139 8.51 -1.19 0.86
CA ALA A 139 9.19 -2.02 -0.14
C ALA A 139 10.00 -3.14 0.52
N GLY A 140 10.08 -4.29 -0.14
CA GLY A 140 11.06 -5.33 0.16
C GLY A 140 12.50 -4.85 -0.08
N ALA A 141 13.50 -5.57 0.45
CA ALA A 141 14.90 -5.22 0.19
C ALA A 141 15.32 -5.50 -1.27
N ASP A 142 14.61 -6.43 -1.88
CA ASP A 142 14.53 -6.82 -3.29
C ASP A 142 13.66 -5.88 -4.15
N GLY A 143 13.12 -4.79 -3.59
CA GLY A 143 12.40 -3.77 -4.36
C GLY A 143 10.92 -4.04 -4.63
N HIS A 144 10.38 -5.21 -4.27
CA HIS A 144 8.95 -5.49 -4.42
C HIS A 144 8.10 -4.53 -3.58
N ILE A 145 6.89 -4.25 -4.05
CA ILE A 145 5.85 -3.53 -3.29
C ILE A 145 4.58 -4.37 -3.28
N ALA A 146 3.71 -4.18 -2.27
CA ALA A 146 2.55 -5.06 -2.10
C ALA A 146 3.03 -6.55 -2.12
N SER A 147 2.42 -7.41 -2.93
CA SER A 147 3.03 -8.70 -3.30
C SER A 147 3.35 -8.80 -4.80
N LEU A 148 3.80 -7.68 -5.38
CA LEU A 148 4.26 -7.58 -6.77
C LEU A 148 5.78 -7.75 -6.83
N PHE A 149 6.20 -9.00 -6.97
CA PHE A 149 7.61 -9.37 -7.06
C PHE A 149 8.11 -9.30 -8.50
N GLU A 150 9.41 -9.09 -8.65
CA GLU A 150 10.01 -9.10 -9.98
C GLU A 150 9.96 -10.49 -10.62
N ASP A 151 9.82 -10.52 -11.95
CA ASP A 151 9.77 -11.75 -12.74
C ASP A 151 8.60 -12.69 -12.34
N THR A 152 7.49 -12.13 -11.83
CA THR A 152 6.26 -12.85 -11.44
C THR A 152 5.04 -12.47 -12.29
N ASP A 153 4.06 -13.37 -12.41
CA ASP A 153 2.87 -13.17 -13.24
C ASP A 153 2.00 -12.03 -12.70
N SER A 154 2.02 -11.78 -11.39
CA SER A 154 1.26 -10.71 -10.74
C SER A 154 1.60 -9.31 -11.26
N LEU A 155 2.82 -9.07 -11.76
CA LEU A 155 3.19 -7.80 -12.40
C LEU A 155 2.42 -7.52 -13.68
N SER A 156 2.07 -8.57 -14.42
CA SER A 156 1.36 -8.47 -15.71
C SER A 156 -0.13 -8.81 -15.60
N CYS A 157 -0.66 -8.97 -14.38
CA CYS A 157 -2.04 -9.37 -14.16
C CYS A 157 -3.03 -8.39 -14.83
N PRO A 158 -3.92 -8.88 -15.73
CA PRO A 158 -4.90 -8.04 -16.42
C PRO A 158 -6.15 -7.73 -15.57
N TYR A 159 -6.28 -8.33 -14.39
CA TYR A 159 -7.40 -8.13 -13.47
C TYR A 159 -7.08 -7.05 -12.44
N TYR A 160 -8.05 -6.63 -11.63
CA TYR A 160 -7.83 -5.63 -10.57
C TYR A 160 -7.09 -6.20 -9.35
N ALA A 161 -7.14 -7.51 -9.14
CA ALA A 161 -6.40 -8.23 -8.11
C ALA A 161 -6.06 -9.64 -8.60
N CYS A 162 -4.94 -10.17 -8.11
CA CYS A 162 -4.45 -11.51 -8.42
C CYS A 162 -4.09 -12.28 -7.16
N ALA A 163 -4.01 -13.59 -7.34
CA ALA A 163 -3.41 -14.53 -6.43
C ALA A 163 -2.22 -15.18 -7.12
N GLU A 164 -1.11 -15.34 -6.40
CA GLU A 164 0.10 -15.99 -6.91
C GLU A 164 0.84 -16.71 -5.78
N VAL A 165 1.58 -17.76 -6.13
CA VAL A 165 2.50 -18.44 -5.23
C VAL A 165 3.91 -17.96 -5.56
N ILE A 166 4.51 -17.21 -4.64
CA ILE A 166 5.83 -16.61 -4.81
C ILE A 166 6.88 -17.57 -4.24
N GLU A 167 7.83 -18.00 -5.07
CA GLU A 167 8.91 -18.87 -4.63
C GLU A 167 9.94 -18.12 -3.76
N GLY A 168 10.55 -18.81 -2.79
CA GLY A 168 11.67 -18.27 -2.00
C GLY A 168 11.29 -17.28 -0.90
N VAL A 169 9.99 -17.01 -0.66
CA VAL A 169 9.53 -16.22 0.48
C VAL A 169 8.92 -17.12 1.58
N GLU A 170 8.95 -16.65 2.82
CA GLU A 170 8.50 -17.42 4.00
C GLU A 170 7.03 -17.88 3.90
N ILE A 171 6.16 -17.02 3.37
CA ILE A 171 4.76 -17.34 3.07
C ILE A 171 4.55 -17.17 1.57
N PRO A 172 4.55 -18.26 0.79
CA PRO A 172 4.49 -18.20 -0.68
C PRO A 172 3.17 -17.69 -1.23
N GLU A 173 2.05 -18.09 -0.64
CA GLU A 173 0.73 -17.78 -1.17
C GLU A 173 0.36 -16.31 -0.88
N ARG A 174 0.16 -15.53 -1.94
CA ARG A 174 -0.09 -14.09 -1.88
C ARG A 174 -1.36 -13.71 -2.62
N LEU A 175 -2.03 -12.71 -2.06
CA LEU A 175 -3.09 -11.94 -2.72
C LEU A 175 -2.60 -10.50 -2.86
N THR A 176 -2.82 -9.87 -4.01
CA THR A 176 -2.41 -8.49 -4.23
C THR A 176 -3.37 -7.78 -5.16
N LEU A 177 -3.57 -6.49 -4.93
CA LEU A 177 -4.06 -5.61 -5.98
C LEU A 177 -3.02 -5.60 -7.09
N SER A 178 -3.50 -5.65 -8.34
CA SER A 178 -2.62 -5.67 -9.50
C SER A 178 -1.93 -4.33 -9.70
N LEU A 179 -0.88 -4.33 -10.50
CA LEU A 179 -0.18 -3.12 -10.88
C LEU A 179 -1.11 -2.12 -11.60
N ILE A 180 -2.07 -2.59 -12.39
CA ILE A 180 -3.08 -1.73 -13.05
C ILE A 180 -3.92 -0.99 -12.00
N THR A 181 -4.35 -1.68 -10.94
CA THR A 181 -5.11 -1.06 -9.84
C THR A 181 -4.26 -0.04 -9.10
N LEU A 182 -3.02 -0.38 -8.75
CA LEU A 182 -2.14 0.55 -8.04
C LEU A 182 -1.80 1.79 -8.88
N LYS A 183 -1.59 1.63 -10.20
CA LYS A 183 -1.36 2.74 -11.15
C LYS A 183 -2.57 3.66 -11.32
N SER A 184 -3.76 3.21 -10.91
CA SER A 184 -4.96 4.05 -10.91
C SER A 184 -5.02 5.02 -9.73
N SER A 185 -3.99 5.07 -8.87
CA SER A 185 -4.02 5.90 -7.67
C SER A 185 -3.68 7.37 -7.94
N LYS A 186 -4.21 8.33 -7.15
CA LYS A 186 -3.84 9.76 -7.29
C LYS A 186 -2.40 10.02 -6.87
N ARG A 187 -1.92 9.37 -5.81
CA ARG A 187 -0.54 9.50 -5.28
C ARG A 187 -0.11 8.32 -4.40
N ALA A 188 1.19 8.21 -4.15
CA ALA A 188 1.77 7.26 -3.20
C ALA A 188 2.67 7.93 -2.16
N LEU A 189 2.70 7.35 -0.96
CA LEU A 189 3.75 7.53 0.04
C LEU A 189 4.53 6.22 0.14
N LEU A 190 5.81 6.25 -0.20
CA LEU A 190 6.72 5.11 -0.07
C LEU A 190 7.60 5.29 1.17
N LEU A 191 7.57 4.30 2.08
CA LEU A 191 8.28 4.32 3.35
C LEU A 191 9.52 3.40 3.29
N LEU A 192 10.71 3.98 3.17
CA LEU A 192 11.99 3.25 3.15
C LEU A 192 12.77 3.48 4.44
N LYS A 193 12.72 2.51 5.36
CA LYS A 193 13.38 2.62 6.65
C LYS A 193 14.31 1.45 6.91
N GLY A 194 15.52 1.75 7.40
CA GLY A 194 16.56 0.76 7.71
C GLY A 194 17.56 0.55 6.56
N ALA A 195 18.81 0.26 6.92
CA ALA A 195 19.93 0.18 5.98
C ALA A 195 19.70 -0.81 4.82
N GLU A 196 18.91 -1.87 5.02
CA GLU A 196 18.54 -2.84 4.00
C GLU A 196 17.71 -2.25 2.85
N LYS A 197 17.17 -1.03 3.02
CA LYS A 197 16.38 -0.32 2.00
C LYS A 197 17.20 0.67 1.17
N LYS A 198 18.48 0.90 1.51
CA LYS A 198 19.38 1.77 0.73
C LYS A 198 19.46 1.39 -0.75
N PRO A 199 19.58 0.09 -1.12
CA PRO A 199 19.63 -0.29 -2.53
C PRO A 199 18.36 0.13 -3.29
N VAL A 200 17.18 -0.02 -2.70
CA VAL A 200 15.90 0.42 -3.31
C VAL A 200 15.91 1.93 -3.57
N LEU A 201 16.38 2.74 -2.61
CA LEU A 201 16.51 4.18 -2.79
C LEU A 201 17.49 4.53 -3.92
N SER A 202 18.67 3.89 -3.95
CA SER A 202 19.67 4.12 -5.00
C SER A 202 19.15 3.70 -6.38
N ALA A 203 18.38 2.60 -6.47
CA ALA A 203 17.73 2.19 -7.72
C ALA A 203 16.66 3.21 -8.17
N LEU A 204 15.87 3.76 -7.23
CA LEU A 204 14.90 4.84 -7.52
C LEU A 204 15.57 6.13 -8.01
N LYS A 205 16.75 6.44 -7.48
CA LYS A 205 17.58 7.57 -7.94
C LYS A 205 18.32 7.30 -9.25
N GLY A 206 18.27 6.06 -9.76
CA GLY A 206 19.00 5.64 -10.95
C GLY A 206 20.51 5.49 -10.76
N GLU A 207 20.98 5.46 -9.50
CA GLU A 207 22.40 5.30 -9.15
C GLU A 207 22.89 3.86 -9.39
N ILE A 208 21.98 2.88 -9.24
CA ILE A 208 22.24 1.46 -9.46
C ILE A 208 21.08 0.81 -10.24
N LYS A 209 21.32 -0.37 -10.81
CA LYS A 209 20.30 -1.13 -11.57
C LYS A 209 19.52 -2.11 -10.71
N GLU A 210 20.14 -2.62 -9.64
CA GLU A 210 19.58 -3.62 -8.75
C GLU A 210 19.37 -3.03 -7.35
N PRO A 211 18.29 -3.40 -6.63
CA PRO A 211 17.27 -4.35 -7.05
C PRO A 211 16.42 -3.82 -8.21
N LYS A 212 15.93 -4.73 -9.05
CA LYS A 212 14.85 -4.41 -9.98
C LYS A 212 13.64 -3.89 -9.20
N ILE A 213 13.09 -2.78 -9.69
CA ILE A 213 12.00 -2.02 -9.04
C ILE A 213 10.91 -1.71 -10.07
N THR A 214 10.56 -2.70 -10.90
CA THR A 214 9.68 -2.51 -12.07
C THR A 214 8.33 -1.92 -11.67
N ALA A 215 7.68 -2.49 -10.65
CA ALA A 215 6.41 -1.96 -10.13
C ALA A 215 6.52 -0.49 -9.68
N LEU A 216 7.55 -0.14 -8.90
CA LEU A 216 7.77 1.23 -8.43
C LEU A 216 8.03 2.21 -9.58
N LYS A 217 8.82 1.82 -10.58
CA LYS A 217 9.07 2.63 -11.78
C LYS A 217 7.77 2.88 -12.55
N GLU A 218 6.97 1.84 -12.76
CA GLU A 218 5.69 1.96 -13.45
C GLU A 218 4.67 2.83 -12.69
N LEU A 219 4.68 2.80 -11.35
CA LEU A 219 3.89 3.73 -10.54
C LEU A 219 4.39 5.17 -10.71
N ALA A 220 5.71 5.39 -10.65
CA ALA A 220 6.32 6.72 -10.73
C ALA A 220 6.13 7.40 -12.10
N GLU A 221 5.84 6.62 -13.15
CA GLU A 221 5.45 7.15 -14.47
C GLU A 221 4.00 7.66 -14.51
N LYS A 222 3.12 7.17 -13.62
CA LYS A 222 1.68 7.48 -13.65
C LYS A 222 1.24 8.46 -12.58
N MET A 223 1.90 8.48 -11.43
CA MET A 223 1.48 9.30 -10.30
C MET A 223 2.68 9.76 -9.47
N PRO A 224 2.54 10.87 -8.72
CA PRO A 224 3.54 11.27 -7.75
C PRO A 224 3.73 10.22 -6.66
N ILE A 225 5.00 9.90 -6.38
CA ILE A 225 5.42 9.08 -5.24
C ILE A 225 6.31 9.95 -4.36
N LYS A 226 5.84 10.21 -3.14
CA LYS A 226 6.67 10.82 -2.10
C LYS A 226 7.40 9.71 -1.34
N VAL A 227 8.72 9.71 -1.43
CA VAL A 227 9.62 8.69 -0.88
C VAL A 227 10.20 9.23 0.42
N HIS A 228 9.63 8.79 1.54
CA HIS A 228 10.19 9.06 2.87
C HIS A 228 11.29 8.04 3.18
N TYR A 229 12.44 8.51 3.66
CA TYR A 229 13.53 7.59 4.01
C TYR A 229 14.36 8.01 5.22
N PHE A 230 14.76 7.00 6.00
CA PHE A 230 15.67 7.10 7.14
C PHE A 230 16.37 5.76 7.37
N PHE A 231 17.70 5.74 7.45
CA PHE A 231 18.49 4.51 7.50
C PHE A 231 19.37 4.41 8.73
#